data_AF-A0A1X0J6P1-F1
#
_entry.id   AF-A0A1X0J6P1-F1
#
_cell.length_a   1.000
_cell.length_b   1.000
_cell.length_c   1.000
_cell.angle_alpha   90.00
_cell.angle_beta   90.00
_cell.angle_gamma   90.00
#
_symmetry.space_group_name_H-M   'P 1'
#
loop_
_entity.id
_entity.type
_entity.pdbx_description
1 polymer ?
#
loop_
_entity_poly.entity_id
_entity_poly.type
_entity_poly.pdbx_seq_one_letter_code
_entity_poly.pdbx_strand_id
1 'polypeptide(L)'
;MVSTEVERYSEVDTADVPSAAWGWSKINPRTWHALGIFVTVFLLAMLKGNHVGHVEDYVLIVFAVLVFGVTVRDWWGRRRGWIR
;
A
#
# COMPACT_ATOMS: atom_id res chain seq x y z
N MET A 1 -2.44 -34.30 -30.20
CA MET A 1 -2.52 -32.83 -30.32
C MET A 1 -1.40 -32.26 -29.46
N VAL A 2 -0.46 -31.53 -30.04
CA VAL A 2 0.57 -30.82 -29.27
C VAL A 2 -0.13 -29.59 -28.70
N SER A 3 -0.26 -29.50 -27.37
CA SER A 3 -0.83 -28.33 -26.72
C SER A 3 0.13 -27.15 -26.93
N THR A 4 -0.32 -26.11 -27.62
CA THR A 4 0.39 -24.81 -27.74
C THR A 4 0.06 -23.89 -26.56
N GLU A 5 -0.38 -24.45 -25.44
CA GLU A 5 -0.62 -23.69 -24.22
C GLU A 5 0.73 -23.31 -23.60
N VAL A 6 1.09 -22.04 -23.74
CA VAL A 6 2.19 -21.46 -22.96
C VAL A 6 1.77 -21.51 -21.50
N GLU A 7 2.49 -22.29 -20.70
CA GLU A 7 2.33 -22.33 -19.25
C GLU A 7 2.60 -20.92 -18.70
N ARG A 8 1.53 -20.21 -18.35
CA ARG A 8 1.63 -18.84 -17.84
C ARG A 8 2.10 -18.89 -16.39
N TYR A 9 3.41 -18.79 -16.20
CA TYR A 9 4.01 -18.65 -14.89
C TYR A 9 3.50 -17.36 -14.23
N SER A 10 2.68 -17.47 -13.18
CA SER A 10 2.33 -16.35 -12.31
C SER A 10 3.35 -16.23 -11.18
N GLU A 11 3.88 -15.03 -10.97
CA GLU A 11 4.80 -14.75 -9.85
C GLU A 11 4.09 -14.81 -8.48
N VAL A 12 2.75 -14.84 -8.49
CA VAL A 12 1.87 -14.93 -7.32
C VAL A 12 1.30 -16.35 -7.25
N ASP A 13 1.28 -16.92 -6.05
CA ASP A 13 0.71 -18.23 -5.76
C ASP A 13 -0.82 -18.21 -5.99
N THR A 14 -1.33 -19.14 -6.80
CA THR A 14 -2.76 -19.27 -7.08
C THR A 14 -3.56 -19.75 -5.86
N ALA A 15 -2.90 -20.32 -4.86
CA ALA A 15 -3.52 -20.63 -3.57
C ALA A 15 -3.91 -19.36 -2.78
N ASP A 16 -3.15 -18.27 -2.94
CA ASP A 16 -3.45 -16.96 -2.32
C ASP A 16 -4.39 -16.13 -3.20
N VAL A 17 -4.15 -16.14 -4.52
CA VAL A 17 -4.97 -15.42 -5.50
C VAL A 17 -5.40 -16.36 -6.64
N PRO A 18 -6.59 -16.99 -6.57
CA PRO A 18 -7.05 -17.96 -7.58
C PRO A 18 -7.14 -17.40 -9.00
N SER A 19 -7.35 -16.09 -9.13
CA SER A 19 -7.41 -15.37 -10.40
C SER A 19 -6.07 -14.74 -10.81
N ALA A 20 -4.93 -15.21 -10.30
CA ALA A 20 -3.60 -14.63 -10.60
C ALA A 20 -3.31 -14.55 -12.12
N ALA A 21 -3.90 -15.44 -12.92
CA ALA A 21 -3.77 -15.46 -14.38
C ALA A 21 -4.70 -14.47 -15.12
N TRP A 22 -5.61 -13.79 -14.44
CA TRP A 22 -6.65 -12.94 -15.07
C TRP A 22 -6.27 -11.45 -15.10
N GLY A 23 -5.22 -11.02 -14.40
CA GLY A 23 -4.79 -9.63 -14.43
C GLY A 23 -3.82 -9.24 -13.33
N TRP A 24 -3.86 -7.96 -12.94
CA TRP A 24 -2.98 -7.39 -11.93
C TRP A 24 -3.25 -8.02 -10.56
N SER A 25 -2.27 -8.79 -10.07
CA SER A 25 -2.41 -9.52 -8.80
C SER A 25 -1.25 -9.28 -7.82
N LYS A 26 -0.28 -8.43 -8.17
CA LYS A 26 0.91 -8.17 -7.35
C LYS A 26 1.13 -6.68 -7.16
N ILE A 27 1.30 -6.25 -5.92
CA ILE A 27 1.82 -4.92 -5.60
C ILE A 27 3.18 -5.06 -4.91
N ASN A 28 4.15 -4.24 -5.32
CA ASN A 28 5.46 -4.27 -4.69
C ASN A 28 5.38 -3.57 -3.32
N PRO A 29 5.72 -4.24 -2.19
CA PRO A 29 5.67 -3.63 -0.87
C PRO A 29 6.48 -2.34 -0.77
N ARG A 30 7.60 -2.25 -1.50
CA ARG A 30 8.44 -1.03 -1.54
C ARG A 30 7.68 0.16 -2.13
N THR A 31 6.95 -0.05 -3.23
CA THR A 31 6.11 0.98 -3.85
C THR A 31 4.97 1.37 -2.92
N TRP A 32 4.38 0.39 -2.23
CA TRP A 32 3.31 0.64 -1.26
C TRP A 32 3.79 1.48 -0.06
N HIS A 33 4.99 1.20 0.46
CA HIS A 33 5.60 2.01 1.52
C HIS A 33 5.92 3.42 1.05
N ALA A 34 6.48 3.57 -0.15
CA ALA A 34 6.76 4.88 -0.73
C ALA A 34 5.46 5.70 -0.89
N LEU A 35 4.38 5.08 -1.36
CA LEU A 35 3.07 5.71 -1.45
C LEU A 35 2.53 6.11 -0.08
N GLY A 36 2.61 5.25 0.94
CA GLY A 36 2.17 5.55 2.29
C GLY A 36 2.91 6.74 2.92
N ILE A 37 4.24 6.79 2.73
CA ILE A 37 5.07 7.93 3.16
C ILE A 37 4.68 9.19 2.40
N PHE A 38 4.52 9.11 1.08
CA PHE A 38 4.10 10.24 0.25
C PHE A 38 2.76 10.81 0.71
N VAL A 39 1.74 9.96 0.91
CA VAL A 39 0.41 10.39 1.40
C VAL A 39 0.52 11.04 2.77
N THR A 40 1.33 10.49 3.68
CA THR A 40 1.56 11.09 5.01
C THR A 40 2.13 12.50 4.88
N VAL A 41 3.19 12.68 4.09
CA VAL A 41 3.82 14.00 3.87
C VAL A 41 2.85 14.96 3.19
N PHE A 42 2.07 14.49 2.23
CA PHE A 42 1.07 15.28 1.52
C PHE A 42 -0.01 15.82 2.48
N LEU A 43 -0.56 14.97 3.35
CA LEU A 43 -1.54 15.38 4.35
C LEU A 43 -0.98 16.43 5.32
N LEU A 44 0.27 16.28 5.75
CA LEU A 44 0.94 17.26 6.59
C LEU A 44 1.23 18.57 5.86
N ALA A 45 1.55 18.50 4.56
CA ALA A 45 1.73 19.70 3.73
C ALA A 45 0.41 20.48 3.58
N MET A 46 -0.74 19.80 3.56
CA MET A 46 -2.07 20.44 3.50
C MET A 46 -2.42 21.24 4.76
N LEU A 47 -1.69 21.09 5.88
CA LEU A 47 -1.83 21.98 7.04
C LEU A 47 -1.41 23.42 6.72
N LYS A 48 -0.59 23.61 5.68
CA LYS A 48 -0.20 24.93 5.20
C LYS A 48 -1.20 25.43 4.16
N GLY A 49 -2.26 26.10 4.61
CA GLY A 49 -3.31 26.60 3.74
C GLY A 49 -4.13 27.75 4.33
N ASN A 50 -5.26 28.07 3.70
CA ASN A 50 -6.20 29.12 4.12
C ASN A 50 -7.15 28.65 5.22
N HIS A 51 -6.68 27.84 6.16
CA HIS A 51 -7.53 27.26 7.20
C HIS A 51 -7.86 28.34 8.22
N VAL A 52 -9.15 28.70 8.33
CA VAL A 52 -9.62 29.69 9.31
C VAL A 52 -9.90 29.02 10.65
N GLY A 53 -10.32 27.75 10.63
CA GLY A 53 -10.58 26.95 11.83
C GLY A 53 -9.68 25.71 11.88
N HIS A 54 -9.43 25.22 13.10
CA HIS A 54 -8.53 24.08 13.34
C HIS A 54 -9.16 22.70 13.14
N VAL A 55 -10.46 22.62 12.85
CA VAL A 55 -11.14 21.32 12.67
C VAL A 55 -10.53 20.53 11.52
N GLU A 56 -10.25 21.18 10.38
CA GLU A 56 -9.58 20.53 9.24
C GLU A 56 -8.15 20.09 9.60
N ASP A 57 -7.41 20.90 10.36
CA ASP A 57 -6.05 20.56 10.82
C ASP A 57 -6.06 19.27 11.67
N TYR A 58 -6.98 19.16 12.62
CA TYR A 58 -7.10 17.96 13.45
C TYR A 58 -7.42 16.72 12.61
N VAL A 59 -8.32 16.85 11.63
CA VAL A 59 -8.67 15.75 10.73
C VAL A 59 -7.46 15.32 9.91
N LEU A 60 -6.74 16.26 9.31
CA LEU A 60 -5.53 15.98 8.53
C LEU A 60 -4.45 15.31 9.39
N ILE A 61 -4.23 15.77 10.62
CA ILE A 61 -3.25 15.18 11.54
C ILE A 61 -3.67 13.75 11.92
N VAL A 62 -4.94 13.52 12.26
CA VAL A 62 -5.43 12.18 12.61
C VAL A 62 -5.21 11.21 11.46
N PHE A 63 -5.58 11.58 10.23
CA PHE A 63 -5.37 10.71 9.06
C PHE A 63 -3.89 10.51 8.73
N ALA A 64 -3.05 11.55 8.87
CA ALA A 64 -1.61 11.42 8.66
C ALA A 64 -1.00 10.41 9.66
N VAL A 65 -1.36 10.49 10.94
CA VAL A 65 -0.90 9.55 11.97
C VAL A 65 -1.37 8.12 11.68
N LEU A 66 -2.63 7.94 11.25
CA LEU A 66 -3.16 6.62 10.92
C LEU A 66 -2.43 5.98 9.73
N VAL A 67 -2.26 6.71 8.62
CA VAL A 67 -1.57 6.20 7.43
C VAL A 67 -0.11 5.90 7.74
N PHE A 68 0.57 6.79 8.47
CA PHE A 68 1.94 6.57 8.90
C PHE A 68 2.07 5.34 9.80
N GLY A 69 1.18 5.21 10.79
CA GLY A 69 1.15 4.07 11.71
C GLY A 69 0.95 2.73 11.00
N VAL A 70 0.04 2.66 10.03
CA VAL A 70 -0.17 1.45 9.20
C VAL A 70 1.05 1.16 8.34
N THR A 71 1.65 2.17 7.72
CA THR A 71 2.84 2.02 6.87
C THR A 71 4.03 1.49 7.68
N VAL A 72 4.30 2.07 8.86
CA VAL A 72 5.37 1.63 9.77
C VAL A 72 5.09 0.23 10.30
N ARG A 73 3.84 -0.08 10.68
CA ARG A 73 3.43 -1.42 11.11
C ARG A 73 3.69 -2.46 10.03
N ASP A 74 3.28 -2.21 8.79
CA ASP A 74 3.49 -3.16 7.68
C ASP A 74 4.98 -3.37 7.41
N TRP A 75 5.77 -2.28 7.37
CA TRP A 75 7.21 -2.35 7.20
C TRP A 75 7.89 -3.20 8.29
N TRP A 76 7.51 -2.97 9.55
CA TRP A 76 8.05 -3.71 10.69
C TRP A 76 7.59 -5.17 10.71
N GLY A 77 6.32 -5.43 10.40
CA GLY A 77 5.75 -6.78 10.32
C GLY A 77 6.45 -7.63 9.26
N ARG A 78 6.72 -7.06 8.09
CA ARG A 78 7.50 -7.73 7.02
C ARG A 78 8.95 -7.94 7.42
N ARG A 79 9.60 -6.95 8.06
CA ARG A 79 10.97 -7.09 8.58
C ARG A 79 11.12 -8.23 9.61
N ARG A 80 10.08 -8.46 10.42
CA ARG A 80 10.04 -9.54 11.40
C ARG A 80 9.52 -10.88 10.85
N GLY A 81 9.13 -10.92 9.58
CA GLY A 81 8.57 -12.12 8.95
C GLY A 81 7.16 -12.49 9.42
N TRP A 82 6.44 -11.58 10.07
CA TRP A 82 5.05 -11.80 10.51
C TRP A 82 4.05 -11.68 9.35
N ILE A 83 4.43 -10.94 8.32
CA ILE A 83 3.60 -10.65 7.15
C ILE A 83 4.43 -11.03 5.94
N ARG A 84 3.87 -11.88 5.06
CA ARG A 84 4.46 -12.23 3.77
C ARG A 84 4.10 -11.18 2.72
#